data_AF-A0A8T5AF88-F1
#
_entry.id   AF-A0A8T5AF88-F1
#
_cell.length_a   1.000
_cell.length_b   1.000
_cell.length_c   1.000
_cell.angle_alpha   90.00
_cell.angle_beta   90.00
_cell.angle_gamma   90.00
#
_symmetry.space_group_name_H-M   'P 1'
#
loop_
_entity.id
_entity.type
_entity.pdbx_description
1 polymer ?
#
loop_
_entity_poly.entity_id
_entity_poly.type
_entity_poly.pdbx_seq_one_letter_code
_entity_poly.pdbx_strand_id
1 'polypeptide(L)'
;MKGEIYDYEERLERYRRIIAGFGHNGEIALRFLDHLASLGLSIARLSKVAGHLPALLRAIDFNLEEATRRDVERVVAWINRQPYREWTKHDKKLVLRKLIQYAKVGRCDKDAPMPPEVSWIKLNVKERDSRVTPEALIGEDEFRAMVEAADNPRDRAMLHVLFEGALRPGELLSMKTSSVEFKRDYCLITVNGKTGIKRIPLVASYMPLLDWLRVHPRRDDPEAPLWCSLATNYVGRPLSYRHFRLIVKRIARRAELRRDVWPYLFRHSCLTMPNSPSKGVDRE
;
A
#
# COMPACT_ATOMS: atom_id res chain seq x y z
N MET A 1 -12.82 6.52 -1.02
CA MET A 1 -11.53 7.07 -0.50
C MET A 1 -10.35 6.10 -0.50
N LYS A 2 -10.17 5.13 0.42
CA LYS A 2 -8.97 4.22 0.36
C LYS A 2 -8.97 3.27 -0.86
N GLY A 3 -10.14 2.87 -1.35
CA GLY A 3 -10.29 2.06 -2.57
C GLY A 3 -9.73 2.74 -3.81
N GLU A 4 -10.07 4.02 -3.99
CA GLU A 4 -9.63 4.87 -5.11
C GLU A 4 -8.13 5.21 -5.08
N ILE A 5 -7.51 5.29 -3.89
CA ILE A 5 -6.06 5.60 -3.81
C ILE A 5 -5.19 4.45 -4.35
N TYR A 6 -5.64 3.20 -4.20
CA TYR A 6 -4.86 2.00 -4.53
C TYR A 6 -5.42 1.19 -5.69
N ASP A 7 -6.48 1.70 -6.34
CA ASP A 7 -7.18 1.10 -7.48
C ASP A 7 -7.62 -0.34 -7.19
N TYR A 8 -8.04 -0.64 -5.94
CA TYR A 8 -8.25 -2.02 -5.52
C TYR A 8 -9.38 -2.71 -6.28
N GLU A 9 -10.44 -1.97 -6.59
CA GLU A 9 -11.61 -2.44 -7.37
C GLU A 9 -11.21 -2.77 -8.80
N GLU A 10 -10.59 -1.82 -9.52
CA GLU A 10 -10.11 -2.03 -10.89
C GLU A 10 -9.14 -3.21 -10.98
N ARG A 11 -8.24 -3.34 -9.99
CA ARG A 11 -7.30 -4.46 -9.91
C ARG A 11 -8.01 -5.78 -9.67
N LEU A 12 -8.99 -5.82 -8.76
CA LEU A 12 -9.78 -7.01 -8.49
C LEU A 12 -10.52 -7.44 -9.76
N GLU A 13 -11.18 -6.52 -10.43
CA GLU A 13 -11.93 -6.80 -11.66
C GLU A 13 -11.02 -7.28 -12.79
N ARG A 14 -9.84 -6.67 -12.96
CA ARG A 14 -8.82 -7.15 -13.89
C ARG A 14 -8.40 -8.58 -13.56
N TYR A 15 -8.18 -8.92 -12.28
CA TYR A 15 -7.81 -10.28 -11.91
C TYR A 15 -8.96 -11.27 -12.10
N ARG A 16 -10.22 -10.89 -11.82
CA ARG A 16 -11.39 -11.73 -12.12
C ARG A 16 -11.44 -12.11 -13.60
N ARG A 17 -11.25 -11.14 -14.50
CA ARG A 17 -11.15 -11.40 -15.95
C ARG A 17 -10.02 -12.36 -16.33
N ILE A 18 -8.84 -12.21 -15.73
CA ILE A 18 -7.72 -13.14 -15.96
C ILE A 18 -8.04 -14.54 -15.43
N ILE A 19 -8.65 -14.63 -14.25
CA ILE A 19 -9.00 -15.89 -13.60
C ILE A 19 -10.06 -16.66 -14.41
N ALA A 20 -11.02 -15.96 -15.01
CA ALA A 20 -12.04 -16.56 -15.88
C ALA A 20 -11.44 -17.35 -17.06
N GLY A 21 -10.22 -17.00 -17.50
CA GLY A 21 -9.52 -17.71 -18.58
C GLY A 21 -8.93 -19.08 -18.20
N PHE A 22 -9.08 -19.55 -16.95
CA PHE A 22 -8.53 -20.82 -16.46
C PHE A 22 -9.55 -21.98 -16.45
N GLY A 23 -10.64 -21.89 -17.22
CA GLY A 23 -11.65 -22.95 -17.33
C GLY A 23 -12.28 -23.33 -15.98
N HIS A 24 -12.52 -24.63 -15.75
CA HIS A 24 -13.15 -25.16 -14.54
C HIS A 24 -12.49 -24.65 -13.24
N ASN A 25 -11.16 -24.71 -13.16
CA ASN A 25 -10.42 -24.20 -12.00
C ASN A 25 -10.54 -22.69 -11.83
N GLY A 26 -10.68 -21.95 -12.94
CA GLY A 26 -10.98 -20.52 -12.95
C GLY A 26 -12.35 -20.22 -12.32
N GLU A 27 -13.38 -20.98 -12.68
CA GLU A 27 -14.73 -20.85 -12.11
C GLU A 27 -14.73 -21.10 -10.60
N ILE A 28 -14.08 -22.18 -10.15
CA ILE A 28 -13.91 -22.46 -8.71
C ILE A 28 -13.23 -21.29 -8.01
N ALA A 29 -12.17 -20.74 -8.60
CA ALA A 29 -11.42 -19.62 -8.04
C ALA A 29 -12.24 -18.32 -7.98
N LEU A 30 -13.16 -18.09 -8.93
CA LEU A 30 -14.11 -16.97 -8.86
C LEU A 30 -15.15 -17.17 -7.75
N ARG A 31 -15.76 -18.36 -7.65
CA ARG A 31 -16.68 -18.69 -6.55
C ARG A 31 -16.00 -18.58 -5.19
N PHE A 32 -14.72 -18.95 -5.10
CA PHE A 32 -13.89 -18.74 -3.92
C PHE A 32 -13.75 -17.26 -3.55
N LEU A 33 -13.51 -16.37 -4.52
CA LEU A 33 -13.45 -14.92 -4.26
C LEU A 33 -14.79 -14.37 -3.77
N ASP A 34 -15.91 -14.84 -4.36
CA ASP A 34 -17.25 -14.41 -3.96
C ASP A 34 -17.59 -14.91 -2.55
N HIS A 35 -17.20 -16.14 -2.21
CA HIS A 35 -17.29 -16.66 -0.84
C HIS A 35 -16.45 -15.83 0.15
N LEU A 36 -15.22 -15.45 -0.21
CA LEU A 36 -14.42 -14.57 0.63
C LEU A 36 -15.10 -13.20 0.82
N ALA A 37 -15.75 -12.67 -0.21
CA ALA A 37 -16.52 -11.43 -0.11
C ALA A 37 -17.73 -11.60 0.82
N SER A 38 -18.44 -12.73 0.76
CA SER A 38 -19.57 -13.03 1.65
C SER A 38 -19.16 -13.17 3.12
N LEU A 39 -17.89 -13.51 3.39
CA LEU A 39 -17.30 -13.50 4.73
C LEU A 39 -16.90 -12.09 5.21
N GLY A 40 -17.21 -11.04 4.46
CA GLY A 40 -16.94 -9.64 4.83
C GLY A 40 -15.48 -9.21 4.63
N LEU A 41 -14.70 -9.89 3.79
CA LEU A 41 -13.34 -9.45 3.48
C LEU A 41 -13.38 -8.14 2.69
N SER A 42 -12.50 -7.20 3.07
CA SER A 42 -12.37 -5.93 2.35
C SER A 42 -11.90 -6.13 0.92
N ILE A 43 -12.30 -5.21 0.03
CA ILE A 43 -11.88 -5.18 -1.39
C ILE A 43 -10.36 -5.24 -1.52
N ALA A 44 -9.62 -4.54 -0.63
CA ALA A 44 -8.16 -4.59 -0.61
C ALA A 44 -7.62 -6.02 -0.38
N ARG A 45 -8.26 -6.79 0.51
CA ARG A 45 -7.86 -8.18 0.78
C ARG A 45 -8.28 -9.12 -0.34
N LEU A 46 -9.47 -8.95 -0.91
CA LEU A 46 -9.92 -9.69 -2.09
C LEU A 46 -8.99 -9.45 -3.28
N SER A 47 -8.65 -8.19 -3.57
CA SER A 47 -7.71 -7.79 -4.62
C SER A 47 -6.32 -8.42 -4.41
N LYS A 48 -5.86 -8.52 -3.15
CA LYS A 48 -4.61 -9.23 -2.81
C LYS A 48 -4.70 -10.72 -3.11
N VAL A 49 -5.76 -11.40 -2.66
CA VAL A 49 -5.97 -12.83 -2.91
C VAL A 49 -6.07 -13.10 -4.41
N ALA A 50 -6.91 -12.34 -5.12
CA ALA A 50 -7.09 -12.42 -6.57
C ALA A 50 -5.77 -12.25 -7.34
N GLY A 51 -4.90 -11.34 -6.90
CA GLY A 51 -3.59 -11.15 -7.52
C GLY A 51 -2.64 -12.33 -7.41
N HIS A 52 -2.85 -13.26 -6.48
CA HIS A 52 -2.04 -14.48 -6.37
C HIS A 52 -2.58 -15.64 -7.22
N LEU A 53 -3.88 -15.66 -7.52
CA LEU A 53 -4.57 -16.77 -8.18
C LEU A 53 -4.03 -17.09 -9.59
N PRO A 54 -3.80 -16.13 -10.51
CA PRO A 54 -3.33 -16.47 -11.87
C PRO A 54 -2.01 -17.26 -11.90
N ALA A 55 -1.10 -16.96 -10.98
CA ALA A 55 0.17 -17.68 -10.90
C ALA A 55 0.01 -19.07 -10.28
N LEU A 56 -0.91 -19.23 -9.33
CA LEU A 56 -1.24 -20.54 -8.76
C LEU A 56 -1.96 -21.41 -9.78
N LEU A 57 -2.98 -20.87 -10.46
CA LEU A 57 -3.77 -21.58 -11.46
C LEU A 57 -2.91 -22.04 -12.65
N ARG A 58 -1.89 -21.26 -13.06
CA ARG A 58 -0.90 -21.72 -14.06
C ARG A 58 -0.05 -22.90 -13.60
N ALA A 59 0.16 -23.05 -12.29
CA ALA A 59 0.95 -24.14 -11.72
C ALA A 59 0.10 -25.34 -11.30
N ILE A 60 -1.23 -25.26 -11.44
CA ILE A 60 -2.19 -26.31 -11.08
C ILE A 60 -2.64 -26.99 -12.37
N ASP A 61 -2.24 -28.25 -12.52
CA ASP A 61 -2.53 -29.11 -13.66
C ASP A 61 -3.61 -30.18 -13.36
N PHE A 62 -4.31 -30.03 -12.24
CA PHE A 62 -5.30 -30.97 -11.72
C PHE A 62 -6.63 -30.26 -11.40
N ASN A 63 -7.73 -31.02 -11.30
CA ASN A 63 -9.00 -30.50 -10.81
C ASN A 63 -8.90 -30.17 -9.30
N LEU A 64 -9.18 -28.92 -8.92
CA LEU A 64 -9.10 -28.45 -7.53
C LEU A 64 -9.97 -29.26 -6.55
N GLU A 65 -11.11 -29.77 -7.00
CA GLU A 65 -12.04 -30.56 -6.17
C GLU A 65 -11.49 -31.96 -5.86
N GLU A 66 -10.73 -32.52 -6.81
CA GLU A 66 -10.14 -33.87 -6.74
C GLU A 66 -8.69 -33.86 -6.25
N ALA A 67 -8.15 -32.70 -5.91
CA ALA A 67 -6.75 -32.50 -5.58
C ALA A 67 -6.26 -33.51 -4.53
N THR A 68 -5.15 -34.20 -4.81
CA THR A 68 -4.49 -35.08 -3.84
C THR A 68 -3.41 -34.33 -3.06
N ARG A 69 -2.95 -34.91 -1.94
CA ARG A 69 -1.79 -34.38 -1.20
C ARG A 69 -0.56 -34.23 -2.10
N ARG A 70 -0.31 -35.19 -2.99
CA ARG A 70 0.84 -35.18 -3.90
C ARG A 70 0.75 -34.02 -4.89
N ASP A 71 -0.45 -33.70 -5.37
CA ASP A 71 -0.67 -32.56 -6.27
C ASP A 71 -0.37 -31.23 -5.57
N VAL A 72 -0.89 -31.05 -4.36
CA VAL A 72 -0.63 -29.86 -3.55
C VAL A 72 0.87 -29.73 -3.22
N GLU A 73 1.55 -30.83 -2.92
CA GLU A 73 3.00 -30.85 -2.68
C GLU A 73 3.79 -30.37 -3.92
N ARG A 74 3.37 -30.73 -5.15
CA ARG A 74 3.99 -30.21 -6.38
C ARG A 74 3.89 -28.68 -6.47
N VAL A 75 2.71 -28.12 -6.18
CA VAL A 75 2.50 -26.66 -6.23
C VAL A 75 3.30 -25.95 -5.13
N VAL A 76 3.33 -26.50 -3.91
CA VAL A 76 4.12 -25.94 -2.80
C VAL A 76 5.62 -25.99 -3.11
N ALA A 77 6.11 -27.09 -3.69
CA ALA A 77 7.49 -27.19 -4.15
C ALA A 77 7.80 -26.16 -5.25
N TRP A 78 6.89 -25.96 -6.21
CA TRP A 78 7.00 -24.91 -7.21
C TRP A 78 7.10 -23.52 -6.57
N ILE A 79 6.24 -23.18 -5.60
CA ILE A 79 6.29 -21.90 -4.86
C ILE A 79 7.65 -21.71 -4.18
N ASN A 80 8.19 -22.74 -3.54
CA ASN A 80 9.47 -22.67 -2.82
C ASN A 80 10.65 -22.40 -3.74
N ARG A 81 10.61 -22.95 -4.97
CA ARG A 81 11.65 -22.78 -6.00
C ARG A 81 11.59 -21.41 -6.70
N GLN A 82 10.51 -20.66 -6.55
CA GLN A 82 10.42 -19.34 -7.16
C GLN A 82 11.36 -18.35 -6.46
N PRO A 83 11.96 -17.39 -7.21
CA PRO A 83 12.80 -16.32 -6.66
C PRO A 83 11.95 -15.21 -6.01
N TYR A 84 10.94 -15.60 -5.23
CA TYR A 84 10.07 -14.70 -4.49
C TYR A 84 10.62 -14.48 -3.08
N ARG A 85 10.28 -13.33 -2.49
CA ARG A 85 10.50 -13.08 -1.06
C ARG A 85 9.72 -14.07 -0.21
N GLU A 86 10.20 -14.37 0.99
CA GLU A 86 9.55 -15.37 1.85
C GLU A 86 8.10 -14.98 2.20
N TRP A 87 7.83 -13.69 2.40
CA TRP A 87 6.47 -13.19 2.57
C TRP A 87 5.56 -13.43 1.35
N THR A 88 6.10 -13.36 0.14
CA THR A 88 5.32 -13.65 -1.09
C THR A 88 5.07 -15.15 -1.23
N LYS A 89 6.05 -16.00 -0.88
CA LYS A 89 5.85 -17.46 -0.81
C LYS A 89 4.79 -17.81 0.23
N HIS A 90 4.85 -17.19 1.41
CA HIS A 90 3.85 -17.32 2.46
C HIS A 90 2.44 -16.97 1.98
N ASP A 91 2.25 -15.79 1.38
CA ASP A 91 0.94 -15.36 0.90
C ASP A 91 0.38 -16.32 -0.17
N LYS A 92 1.22 -16.79 -1.09
CA LYS A 92 0.83 -17.79 -2.10
C LYS A 92 0.42 -19.13 -1.47
N LYS A 93 1.15 -19.62 -0.46
CA LYS A 93 0.80 -20.84 0.28
C LYS A 93 -0.51 -20.67 1.04
N LEU A 94 -0.75 -19.51 1.66
CA LEU A 94 -2.01 -19.21 2.34
C LEU A 94 -3.18 -19.22 1.36
N VAL A 95 -3.04 -18.58 0.19
CA VAL A 95 -4.09 -18.56 -0.84
C VAL A 95 -4.33 -19.97 -1.38
N LEU A 96 -3.28 -20.74 -1.71
CA LEU A 96 -3.42 -22.13 -2.14
C LEU A 96 -4.17 -22.98 -1.10
N ARG A 97 -3.77 -22.88 0.17
CA ARG A 97 -4.40 -23.61 1.27
C ARG A 97 -5.89 -23.29 1.39
N LYS A 98 -6.27 -22.01 1.28
CA LYS A 98 -7.68 -21.57 1.35
C LYS A 98 -8.48 -21.93 0.10
N LEU A 99 -7.85 -21.88 -1.08
CA LEU A 99 -8.49 -22.28 -2.33
C LEU A 99 -8.84 -23.77 -2.35
N ILE A 100 -7.91 -24.65 -1.95
CA ILE A 100 -8.16 -26.10 -1.85
C ILE A 100 -9.16 -26.40 -0.74
N GLN A 101 -9.09 -25.71 0.40
CA GLN A 101 -10.10 -25.82 1.46
C GLN A 101 -11.49 -25.50 0.91
N TYR A 102 -11.63 -24.39 0.18
CA TYR A 102 -12.89 -24.02 -0.44
C TYR A 102 -13.35 -25.04 -1.49
N ALA A 103 -12.47 -25.50 -2.37
CA ALA A 103 -12.82 -26.46 -3.42
C ALA A 103 -13.34 -27.80 -2.85
N LYS A 104 -12.74 -28.31 -1.77
CA LYS A 104 -13.13 -29.60 -1.17
C LYS A 104 -14.31 -29.52 -0.20
N VAL A 105 -14.49 -28.37 0.46
CA VAL A 105 -15.45 -28.24 1.57
C VAL A 105 -16.63 -27.31 1.22
N GLY A 106 -16.52 -26.54 0.14
CA GLY A 106 -17.48 -25.49 -0.24
C GLY A 106 -17.39 -24.22 0.60
N ARG A 107 -16.51 -24.18 1.62
CA ARG A 107 -16.30 -23.04 2.52
C ARG A 107 -14.88 -23.03 3.10
N CYS A 108 -14.40 -21.85 3.49
CA CYS A 108 -13.07 -21.68 4.08
C CYS A 108 -13.04 -20.65 5.23
N ASP A 109 -14.17 -20.48 5.92
CA ASP A 109 -14.26 -19.68 7.15
C ASP A 109 -13.44 -20.31 8.30
N LYS A 110 -13.54 -19.73 9.49
CA LYS A 110 -12.77 -20.15 10.66
C LYS A 110 -13.18 -21.54 11.20
N ASP A 111 -14.44 -21.93 11.00
CA ASP A 111 -15.04 -23.16 11.52
C ASP A 111 -15.06 -24.26 10.45
N ALA A 112 -14.71 -23.92 9.21
CA ALA A 112 -14.55 -24.89 8.13
C ALA A 112 -13.40 -25.89 8.43
N PRO A 113 -13.63 -27.20 8.28
CA PRO A 113 -12.59 -28.21 8.46
C PRO A 113 -11.45 -27.99 7.47
N MET A 114 -10.23 -28.31 7.89
CA MET A 114 -9.03 -28.21 7.05
C MET A 114 -8.77 -29.55 6.36
N PRO A 115 -8.77 -29.62 5.01
CA PRO A 115 -8.48 -30.88 4.33
C PRO A 115 -7.05 -31.39 4.61
N PRO A 116 -6.85 -32.72 4.68
CA PRO A 116 -5.54 -33.32 4.95
C PRO A 116 -4.49 -32.97 3.89
N GLU A 117 -4.90 -32.65 2.67
CA GLU A 117 -4.03 -32.28 1.55
C GLU A 117 -3.30 -30.95 1.78
N VAL A 118 -3.82 -30.09 2.66
CA VAL A 118 -3.25 -28.76 2.95
C VAL A 118 -2.97 -28.49 4.43
N SER A 119 -3.43 -29.36 5.34
CA SER A 119 -3.26 -29.18 6.79
C SER A 119 -1.79 -29.13 7.23
N TRP A 120 -0.90 -29.83 6.53
CA TRP A 120 0.54 -29.89 6.78
C TRP A 120 1.30 -28.60 6.38
N ILE A 121 0.68 -27.71 5.58
CA ILE A 121 1.33 -26.49 5.08
C ILE A 121 1.49 -25.50 6.24
N LYS A 122 2.73 -25.35 6.71
CA LYS A 122 3.10 -24.36 7.74
C LYS A 122 3.23 -22.96 7.13
N LEU A 123 2.66 -21.96 7.81
CA LEU A 123 2.64 -20.55 7.40
C LEU A 123 3.51 -19.69 8.32
N ASN A 124 4.79 -20.03 8.42
CA ASN A 124 5.75 -19.28 9.23
C ASN A 124 6.79 -18.60 8.34
N VAL A 125 7.04 -17.31 8.58
CA VAL A 125 8.12 -16.54 7.92
C VAL A 125 9.16 -16.22 8.98
N LYS A 126 10.40 -16.72 8.80
CA LYS A 126 11.53 -16.41 9.70
C LYS A 126 12.33 -15.18 9.28
N GLU A 127 12.16 -14.75 8.03
CA GLU A 127 12.83 -13.57 7.47
C GLU A 127 12.30 -12.29 8.14
N ARG A 128 13.19 -11.54 8.80
CA ARG A 128 12.90 -10.19 9.26
C ARG A 128 13.08 -9.24 8.06
N ASP A 129 12.09 -8.38 7.81
CA ASP A 129 12.17 -7.39 6.73
C ASP A 129 13.29 -6.38 7.04
N SER A 130 14.47 -6.58 6.44
CA SER A 130 15.69 -5.81 6.68
C SER A 130 15.84 -4.60 5.74
N ARG A 131 14.78 -4.23 5.01
CA ARG A 131 14.85 -3.14 4.01
C ARG A 131 15.13 -1.76 4.59
N VAL A 132 14.81 -1.56 5.87
CA VAL A 132 15.07 -0.30 6.57
C VAL A 132 16.34 -0.48 7.38
N THR A 133 17.46 -0.08 6.79
CA THR A 133 18.74 0.02 7.47
C THR A 133 19.05 1.49 7.77
N PRO A 134 19.94 1.80 8.72
CA PRO A 134 20.37 3.18 8.97
C PRO A 134 20.83 3.91 7.71
N GLU A 135 21.56 3.24 6.82
CA GLU A 135 22.10 3.78 5.56
C GLU A 135 21.00 4.05 4.52
N ALA A 136 19.82 3.44 4.69
CA ALA A 136 18.68 3.69 3.84
C ALA A 136 17.91 4.95 4.25
N LEU A 137 18.06 5.45 5.48
CA LEU A 137 17.28 6.58 5.99
C LEU A 137 17.68 7.89 5.30
N ILE A 138 16.67 8.72 5.04
CA ILE A 138 16.83 10.04 4.43
C ILE A 138 17.39 10.99 5.49
N GLY A 139 18.63 11.42 5.29
CA GLY A 139 19.27 12.44 6.11
C GLY A 139 18.72 13.84 5.85
N GLU A 140 19.12 14.81 6.67
CA GLU A 140 18.63 16.19 6.55
C GLU A 140 19.05 16.84 5.22
N ASP A 141 20.31 16.70 4.82
CA ASP A 141 20.80 17.25 3.55
C ASP A 141 20.17 16.57 2.33
N GLU A 142 19.97 15.25 2.41
CA GLU A 142 19.24 14.50 1.36
C GLU A 142 17.78 14.98 1.26
N PHE A 143 17.12 15.24 2.40
CA PHE A 143 15.76 15.77 2.42
C PHE A 143 15.70 17.18 1.82
N ARG A 144 16.65 18.06 2.17
CA ARG A 144 16.78 19.42 1.62
C ARG A 144 16.96 19.37 0.10
N ALA A 145 17.88 18.54 -0.39
CA ALA A 145 18.10 18.32 -1.82
C ALA A 145 16.83 17.81 -2.53
N MET A 146 16.06 16.93 -1.89
CA MET A 146 14.77 16.48 -2.43
C MET A 146 13.73 17.60 -2.52
N VAL A 147 13.63 18.48 -1.51
CA VAL A 147 12.71 19.62 -1.53
C VAL A 147 13.09 20.61 -2.64
N GLU A 148 14.38 20.91 -2.79
CA GLU A 148 14.89 21.78 -3.86
C GLU A 148 14.65 21.19 -5.25
N ALA A 149 14.81 19.86 -5.40
CA ALA A 149 14.55 19.14 -6.64
C ALA A 149 13.06 18.98 -6.98
N ALA A 150 12.13 19.36 -6.12
CA ALA A 150 10.70 19.26 -6.39
C ALA A 150 10.21 20.39 -7.33
N ASP A 151 9.48 20.00 -8.38
CA ASP A 151 9.10 20.89 -9.51
C ASP A 151 8.09 21.97 -9.15
N ASN A 152 7.25 21.72 -8.15
CA ASN A 152 6.05 22.50 -7.93
C ASN A 152 5.70 22.58 -6.43
N PRO A 153 4.89 23.58 -6.02
CA PRO A 153 4.51 23.77 -4.62
C PRO A 153 3.83 22.54 -3.99
N ARG A 154 2.99 21.80 -4.74
CA ARG A 154 2.35 20.57 -4.25
C ARG A 154 3.38 19.55 -3.79
N ASP A 155 4.36 19.26 -4.64
CA ASP A 155 5.34 18.22 -4.36
C ASP A 155 6.26 18.61 -3.20
N ARG A 156 6.65 19.89 -3.10
CA ARG A 156 7.39 20.41 -1.94
C ARG A 156 6.58 20.23 -0.65
N ALA A 157 5.35 20.74 -0.62
CA ALA A 157 4.47 20.61 0.53
C ALA A 157 4.23 19.15 0.93
N MET A 158 4.07 18.27 -0.06
CA MET A 158 3.86 16.84 0.16
C MET A 158 5.05 16.17 0.85
N LEU A 159 6.28 16.51 0.47
CA LEU A 159 7.50 15.99 1.10
C LEU A 159 7.60 16.46 2.56
N HIS A 160 7.38 17.76 2.82
CA HIS A 160 7.37 18.32 4.18
C HIS A 160 6.35 17.60 5.08
N VAL A 161 5.09 17.52 4.65
CA VAL A 161 4.03 16.88 5.44
C VAL A 161 4.29 15.39 5.66
N LEU A 162 4.77 14.69 4.62
CA LEU A 162 5.09 13.26 4.72
C LEU A 162 6.22 13.00 5.72
N PHE A 163 7.26 13.84 5.68
CA PHE A 163 8.42 13.71 6.56
C PHE A 163 8.07 14.12 8.00
N GLU A 164 7.63 15.35 8.21
CA GLU A 164 7.35 15.93 9.53
C GLU A 164 6.20 15.21 10.25
N GLY A 165 5.10 14.94 9.55
CA GLY A 165 3.95 14.21 10.11
C GLY A 165 4.17 12.70 10.22
N ALA A 166 5.29 12.20 9.71
CA ALA A 166 5.64 10.78 9.64
C ALA A 166 4.49 9.91 9.10
N LEU A 167 3.65 10.43 8.19
CA LEU A 167 2.35 9.83 7.88
C LEU A 167 2.49 8.50 7.13
N ARG A 168 1.51 7.61 7.28
CA ARG A 168 1.37 6.51 6.31
C ARG A 168 0.91 7.11 4.97
N PRO A 169 1.36 6.57 3.82
CA PRO A 169 0.93 7.06 2.51
C PRO A 169 -0.59 7.13 2.33
N GLY A 170 -1.32 6.13 2.83
CA GLY A 170 -2.78 6.14 2.77
C GLY A 170 -3.46 7.14 3.71
N GLU A 171 -2.78 7.60 4.77
CA GLU A 171 -3.25 8.71 5.63
C GLU A 171 -3.06 10.03 4.87
N LEU A 172 -1.84 10.27 4.33
CA LEU A 172 -1.50 11.44 3.54
C LEU A 172 -2.44 11.61 2.33
N LEU A 173 -2.55 10.61 1.46
CA LEU A 173 -3.31 10.70 0.21
C LEU A 173 -4.83 10.78 0.41
N SER A 174 -5.33 10.54 1.64
CA SER A 174 -6.74 10.69 1.99
C SER A 174 -7.10 12.07 2.52
N MET A 175 -6.11 12.95 2.70
CA MET A 175 -6.33 14.32 3.19
C MET A 175 -7.14 15.14 2.17
N LYS A 176 -8.00 15.98 2.72
CA LYS A 176 -8.75 17.01 2.00
C LYS A 176 -8.17 18.39 2.29
N THR A 177 -8.52 19.39 1.51
CA THR A 177 -8.17 20.80 1.79
C THR A 177 -8.64 21.21 3.20
N SER A 178 -9.83 20.77 3.62
CA SER A 178 -10.35 20.95 5.00
C SER A 178 -9.57 20.21 6.10
N SER A 179 -8.65 19.31 5.74
CA SER A 179 -7.82 18.60 6.72
C SER A 179 -6.71 19.47 7.30
N VAL A 180 -6.50 20.69 6.79
CA VAL A 180 -5.44 21.61 7.22
C VAL A 180 -6.07 22.84 7.87
N GLU A 181 -5.68 23.12 9.10
CA GLU A 181 -6.08 24.31 9.85
C GLU A 181 -4.84 25.14 10.15
N PHE A 182 -4.73 26.33 9.55
CA PHE A 182 -3.62 27.24 9.80
C PHE A 182 -3.79 27.98 11.14
N LYS A 183 -2.72 28.04 11.91
CA LYS A 183 -2.56 28.87 13.10
C LYS A 183 -1.51 29.95 12.82
N ARG A 184 -1.07 30.67 13.85
CA ARG A 184 -0.14 31.80 13.69
C ARG A 184 1.18 31.35 13.04
N ASP A 185 1.83 30.35 13.64
CA ASP A 185 3.20 29.93 13.25
C ASP A 185 3.30 28.43 12.89
N TYR A 186 2.17 27.73 12.85
CA TYR A 186 2.09 26.29 12.55
C TYR A 186 0.72 25.94 11.96
N CYS A 187 0.56 24.72 11.46
CA CYS A 187 -0.73 24.19 11.03
C CYS A 187 -1.07 22.90 11.77
N LEU A 188 -2.37 22.67 11.97
CA LEU A 188 -2.89 21.40 12.49
C LEU A 188 -3.44 20.61 11.31
N ILE A 189 -2.90 19.40 11.10
CA ILE A 189 -3.47 18.47 10.14
C ILE A 189 -4.34 17.43 10.85
N THR A 190 -5.45 17.05 10.21
CA THR A 190 -6.32 15.96 10.67
C THR A 190 -6.23 14.79 9.70
N VAL A 191 -5.86 13.60 10.20
CA VAL A 191 -5.69 12.38 9.39
C VAL A 191 -6.45 11.21 9.97
N ASN A 192 -6.97 10.32 9.13
CA ASN A 192 -7.70 9.14 9.54
C ASN A 192 -6.96 7.84 9.16
N GLY A 193 -6.42 7.15 10.17
CA GLY A 193 -5.63 5.94 10.02
C GLY A 193 -6.38 4.66 10.44
N LYS A 194 -5.66 3.53 10.46
CA LYS A 194 -6.18 2.27 11.03
C LYS A 194 -6.48 2.42 12.53
N THR A 195 -5.76 3.31 13.21
CA THR A 195 -5.85 3.56 14.66
C THR A 195 -6.77 4.74 15.00
N GLY A 196 -7.66 5.13 14.09
CA GLY A 196 -8.55 6.27 14.27
C GLY A 196 -7.97 7.61 13.78
N ILE A 197 -8.67 8.67 14.16
CA ILE A 197 -8.38 10.05 13.78
C ILE A 197 -7.24 10.60 14.65
N LYS A 198 -6.30 11.32 14.04
CA LYS A 198 -5.21 12.02 14.72
C LYS A 198 -5.16 13.47 14.27
N ARG A 199 -4.88 14.37 15.21
CA ARG A 199 -4.51 15.76 14.93
C ARG A 199 -3.02 15.92 15.20
N ILE A 200 -2.27 16.41 14.22
CA ILE A 200 -0.81 16.51 14.28
C ILE A 200 -0.43 17.97 13.99
N PRO A 201 0.26 18.67 14.90
CA PRO A 201 0.84 19.98 14.61
C PRO A 201 2.06 19.83 13.70
N LEU A 202 2.15 20.70 12.69
CA LEU A 202 3.27 20.79 11.77
C LEU A 202 3.74 22.24 11.69
N VAL A 203 5.01 22.46 11.97
CA VAL A 203 5.68 23.77 11.94
C VAL A 203 6.42 23.93 10.62
N ALA A 204 7.30 22.98 10.27
CA ALA A 204 8.11 23.07 9.05
C ALA A 204 7.27 22.98 7.77
N SER A 205 6.11 22.33 7.84
CA SER A 205 5.17 22.21 6.72
C SER A 205 4.27 23.43 6.54
N TYR A 206 4.27 24.41 7.45
CA TYR A 206 3.36 25.56 7.42
C TYR A 206 3.47 26.35 6.11
N MET A 207 4.65 26.89 5.81
CA MET A 207 4.87 27.69 4.61
C MET A 207 4.68 26.89 3.32
N PRO A 208 5.25 25.67 3.16
CA PRO A 208 5.00 24.83 1.99
C PRO A 208 3.51 24.55 1.74
N LEU A 209 2.74 24.24 2.79
CA LEU A 209 1.30 24.00 2.67
C LEU A 209 0.53 25.25 2.26
N LEU A 210 0.90 26.41 2.82
CA LEU A 210 0.28 27.69 2.46
C LEU A 210 0.50 28.02 0.99
N ASP A 211 1.74 27.88 0.51
CA ASP A 211 2.10 28.13 -0.89
C ASP A 211 1.39 27.18 -1.84
N TRP A 212 1.26 25.90 -1.46
CA TRP A 212 0.49 24.95 -2.24
C TRP A 212 -1.00 25.32 -2.29
N LEU A 213 -1.63 25.60 -1.14
CA LEU A 213 -3.06 25.90 -1.08
C LEU A 213 -3.43 27.19 -1.83
N ARG A 214 -2.52 28.18 -1.90
CA ARG A 214 -2.71 29.41 -2.70
C ARG A 214 -2.95 29.11 -4.18
N VAL A 215 -2.22 28.15 -4.74
CA VAL A 215 -2.26 27.76 -6.17
C VAL A 215 -3.05 26.46 -6.41
N HIS A 216 -3.70 25.92 -5.38
CA HIS A 216 -4.43 24.66 -5.49
C HIS A 216 -5.61 24.81 -6.46
N PRO A 217 -5.76 23.93 -7.49
CA PRO A 217 -6.78 24.08 -8.53
C PRO A 217 -8.22 24.12 -8.04
N ARG A 218 -8.47 23.58 -6.84
CA ARG A 218 -9.79 23.52 -6.18
C ARG A 218 -9.72 24.02 -4.74
N ARG A 219 -9.00 25.12 -4.50
CA ARG A 219 -8.70 25.62 -3.14
C ARG A 219 -9.96 26.01 -2.34
N ASP A 220 -11.02 26.43 -3.02
CA ASP A 220 -12.27 26.89 -2.40
C ASP A 220 -13.24 25.74 -2.08
N ASP A 221 -12.91 24.50 -2.49
CA ASP A 221 -13.69 23.31 -2.16
C ASP A 221 -13.04 22.60 -0.96
N PRO A 222 -13.67 22.60 0.24
CA PRO A 222 -13.15 21.96 1.44
C PRO A 222 -13.09 20.42 1.34
N GLU A 223 -13.84 19.84 0.42
CA GLU A 223 -13.90 18.39 0.20
C GLU A 223 -12.92 17.93 -0.90
N ALA A 224 -12.25 18.86 -1.57
CA ALA A 224 -11.26 18.55 -2.58
C ALA A 224 -10.08 17.79 -1.98
N PRO A 225 -9.50 16.82 -2.72
CA PRO A 225 -8.29 16.12 -2.29
C PRO A 225 -7.14 17.12 -2.15
N LEU A 226 -6.49 17.18 -0.99
CA LEU A 226 -5.35 18.07 -0.75
C LEU A 226 -4.20 17.78 -1.73
N TRP A 227 -4.01 16.50 -2.04
CA TRP A 227 -2.99 16.01 -2.95
C TRP A 227 -3.65 15.57 -4.26
N CYS A 228 -3.83 16.53 -5.16
CA CYS A 228 -4.46 16.30 -6.45
C CYS A 228 -3.44 16.13 -7.60
N SER A 229 -3.87 15.48 -8.67
CA SER A 229 -3.13 15.40 -9.92
C SER A 229 -3.08 16.78 -10.59
N LEU A 230 -1.93 17.08 -11.19
CA LEU A 230 -1.69 18.30 -11.97
C LEU A 230 -1.63 17.99 -13.48
N ALA A 231 -1.82 16.73 -13.88
CA ALA A 231 -1.84 16.36 -15.29
C ALA A 231 -3.13 16.86 -15.96
N THR A 232 -3.02 17.38 -17.19
CA THR A 232 -4.12 18.04 -17.92
C THR A 232 -5.40 17.20 -17.97
N ASN A 233 -5.30 15.89 -18.17
CA ASN A 233 -6.44 14.96 -18.27
C ASN A 233 -6.98 14.44 -16.93
N TYR A 234 -6.32 14.75 -15.80
CA TYR A 234 -6.72 14.29 -14.46
C TYR A 234 -6.69 15.42 -13.42
N VAL A 235 -6.64 16.69 -13.85
CA VAL A 235 -6.42 17.83 -12.96
C VAL A 235 -7.46 17.87 -11.84
N GLY A 236 -7.01 18.11 -10.60
CA GLY A 236 -7.88 18.21 -9.44
C GLY A 236 -8.46 16.89 -8.92
N ARG A 237 -8.17 15.74 -9.57
CA ARG A 237 -8.53 14.41 -9.05
C ARG A 237 -7.52 13.92 -8.01
N PRO A 238 -7.90 13.02 -7.08
CA PRO A 238 -6.97 12.49 -6.08
C PRO A 238 -5.76 11.80 -6.71
N LEU A 239 -4.59 11.93 -6.08
CA LEU A 239 -3.41 11.16 -6.47
C LEU A 239 -3.55 9.69 -6.05
N SER A 240 -3.34 8.78 -7.01
CA SER A 240 -3.16 7.37 -6.68
C SER A 240 -1.81 7.13 -6.01
N TYR A 241 -1.73 6.09 -5.17
CA TYR A 241 -0.49 5.66 -4.52
C TYR A 241 0.61 5.34 -5.54
N ARG A 242 0.23 4.79 -6.71
CA ARG A 242 1.17 4.53 -7.80
C ARG A 242 1.79 5.83 -8.31
N HIS A 243 0.97 6.85 -8.59
CA HIS A 243 1.47 8.13 -9.09
C HIS A 243 2.31 8.85 -8.03
N PHE A 244 1.86 8.85 -6.78
CA PHE A 244 2.64 9.36 -5.66
C PHE A 244 4.03 8.71 -5.53
N ARG A 245 4.12 7.37 -5.64
CA ARG A 245 5.41 6.67 -5.64
C ARG A 245 6.30 7.12 -6.80
N LEU A 246 5.73 7.40 -7.98
CA LEU A 246 6.49 7.89 -9.13
C LEU A 246 7.00 9.33 -8.92
N ILE A 247 6.19 10.20 -8.28
CA ILE A 247 6.63 11.55 -7.88
C ILE A 247 7.84 11.43 -6.95
N VAL A 248 7.72 10.70 -5.84
CA VAL A 248 8.82 10.51 -4.88
C VAL A 248 10.08 9.97 -5.55
N LYS A 249 9.94 8.95 -6.40
CA LYS A 249 11.07 8.36 -7.12
C LYS A 249 11.72 9.33 -8.11
N ARG A 250 10.94 10.17 -8.78
CA ARG A 250 11.44 11.18 -9.72
C ARG A 250 12.23 12.25 -8.96
N ILE A 251 11.69 12.74 -7.85
CA ILE A 251 12.34 13.76 -7.04
C ILE A 251 13.65 13.22 -6.46
N ALA A 252 13.64 12.01 -5.89
CA ALA A 252 14.85 11.39 -5.34
C ALA A 252 15.97 11.26 -6.38
N ARG A 253 15.62 10.88 -7.63
CA ARG A 253 16.60 10.80 -8.73
C ARG A 253 17.17 12.16 -9.11
N ARG A 254 16.38 13.22 -9.07
CA ARG A 254 16.83 14.59 -9.37
C ARG A 254 17.66 15.20 -8.26
N ALA A 255 17.41 14.79 -7.03
CA ALA A 255 18.26 15.06 -5.89
C ALA A 255 19.50 14.14 -5.84
N GLU A 256 19.75 13.36 -6.89
CA GLU A 256 20.93 12.48 -7.04
C GLU A 256 21.06 11.36 -6.00
N LEU A 257 19.96 10.99 -5.34
CA LEU A 257 19.95 9.84 -4.42
C LEU A 257 20.07 8.54 -5.25
N ARG A 258 21.20 7.84 -5.06
CA ARG A 258 21.51 6.60 -5.80
C ARG A 258 20.62 5.41 -5.40
N ARG A 259 20.04 5.44 -4.20
CA ARG A 259 19.19 4.35 -3.66
C ARG A 259 17.71 4.53 -3.98
N ASP A 260 16.93 3.46 -3.91
CA ASP A 260 15.47 3.54 -4.07
C ASP A 260 14.87 4.24 -2.85
N VAL A 261 14.17 5.35 -3.08
CA VAL A 261 13.40 6.07 -2.06
C VAL A 261 11.93 5.75 -2.26
N TRP A 262 11.29 5.21 -1.22
CA TRP A 262 9.86 4.91 -1.23
C TRP A 262 9.13 5.67 -0.12
N PRO A 263 7.82 5.92 -0.25
CA PRO A 263 7.10 6.79 0.68
C PRO A 263 7.20 6.45 2.17
N TYR A 264 7.25 5.16 2.53
CA TYR A 264 7.39 4.77 3.95
C TYR A 264 8.77 5.11 4.52
N LEU A 265 9.80 5.31 3.69
CA LEU A 265 11.15 5.64 4.13
C LEU A 265 11.20 7.00 4.85
N PHE A 266 10.40 7.98 4.42
CA PHE A 266 10.23 9.28 5.10
C PHE A 266 9.77 9.10 6.54
N ARG A 267 8.73 8.27 6.75
CA ARG A 267 8.24 7.92 8.07
C ARG A 267 9.33 7.25 8.93
N HIS A 268 10.06 6.29 8.37
CA HIS A 268 11.15 5.64 9.10
C HIS A 268 12.25 6.64 9.47
N SER A 269 12.64 7.50 8.54
CA SER A 269 13.68 8.51 8.75
C SER A 269 13.29 9.50 9.84
N CYS A 270 12.07 10.05 9.79
CA CYS A 270 11.56 10.96 10.81
C CYS A 270 11.47 10.31 12.21
N LEU A 271 11.06 9.04 12.30
CA LEU A 271 10.93 8.34 13.59
C LEU A 271 12.28 7.90 14.18
N THR A 272 13.30 7.72 13.35
CA THR A 272 14.63 7.28 13.78
C THR A 272 15.58 8.44 14.05
N MET A 273 15.44 9.58 13.37
CA MET A 273 16.34 10.71 13.59
C MET A 273 16.11 11.39 14.95
N PRO A 274 17.16 11.60 15.76
CA PRO A 274 17.05 12.26 17.07
C PRO A 274 16.57 13.71 16.97
N ASN A 275 16.93 14.43 15.90
CA ASN A 275 16.61 15.84 15.65
C ASN A 275 15.62 16.02 14.49
N SER A 276 14.52 15.25 14.47
CA SER A 276 13.42 15.55 13.55
C SER A 276 12.90 16.97 13.83
N PRO A 277 12.55 17.80 12.83
CA PRO A 277 12.08 19.18 13.03
C PRO A 277 10.83 19.29 13.93
N SER A 278 10.13 18.18 14.19
CA SER A 278 9.04 18.09 15.17
C SER A 278 9.49 18.06 16.64
N LYS A 279 10.80 17.93 16.93
CA LYS A 279 11.38 17.88 18.28
C LYS A 279 12.12 19.16 18.70
N GLY A 280 12.24 20.14 17.82
CA GLY A 280 12.83 21.45 18.13
C GLY A 280 11.80 22.39 18.75
N VAL A 281 11.42 22.13 20.00
CA VAL A 281 11.00 23.19 20.92
C VAL A 281 11.98 23.11 22.07
N ASP A 282 13.05 23.89 21.96
CA ASP A 282 13.90 24.20 23.10
C ASP A 282 13.00 24.78 24.19
N ARG A 283 12.93 24.05 25.29
CA ARG A 283 12.41 24.56 26.56
C ARG A 283 13.56 25.31 27.21
N GLU A 284 13.66 26.59 26.91
CA GLU A 284 14.26 27.57 27.81
C GLU A 284 13.17 28.53 28.29
#